data_AF-A0A1E9GIN5-F1
#
_entry.id   AF-A0A1E9GIN5-F1
#
_cell.length_a   1.000
_cell.length_b   1.000
_cell.length_c   1.000
_cell.angle_alpha   90.00
_cell.angle_beta   90.00
_cell.angle_gamma   90.00
#
_symmetry.space_group_name_H-M   'P 1'
#
loop_
_entity.id
_entity.type
_entity.pdbx_description
1 polymer ?
#
loop_
_entity_poly.entity_id
_entity_poly.type
_entity_poly.pdbx_seq_one_letter_code
_entity_poly.pdbx_strand_id
1 'polypeptide(L)'
;MLEGERSYQRGQENLVPSNNTSSTPESQVIPKAQETPWYIRYFITLLIGSGLGGGAAAILLPWFLWVHCGMSSGSSDQLRLHLLYVTGGIIAVLTLLQTNWKNQGDRLKIDADIKKNEQDAEKNERDHIRQVHAERRSRYTKAVEQLANEKAAVRLGSIYTLVGLVDEWLADESLQDESDRLKEGQVIVNSLCSYIRSPFTLALKAEMFESDSEPDNYEGDFSKDQAAFREEQDVRRTVFVEMSKRSSAFTRDGIGTVIDTFPGKWSDFEFDFSRAPIFYPLKNLTIEQGNFASTRFYGKADFWGAKFIRNADFRNAKFTKDADFWGAEFTGNADFQYAEFLEDAGFRKAKFTCNISFGGAELTGNTYFGGAEFTGNISFRGAEFTGNAHFGDVYLGNVKFVGDADFGKAKFARNAAFQYAKFTRNADFWEAEFTGDTDFWEAEFTGNANFLGAKFTGNAHFLGAKFTGNADYGNTKFTGNTYFMGAKFTGNADFENAKFTGYVDFNGSYFGQYAPTFAGISGTARFSAQVDPQDYIFTVHEGSKAIKCGTATLLGKSFIIPLGTVLFNPNPRDKNSRTSEPAKPLDESNNGEDDNPE
;
A
#
# COMPACT_ATOMS: atom_id res chain seq x y z
N MET A 1 -28.93 -56.85 -20.72
CA MET A 1 -28.04 -57.82 -21.38
C MET A 1 -26.62 -57.34 -21.21
N LEU A 2 -25.82 -58.13 -20.47
CA LEU A 2 -24.34 -58.24 -20.43
C LEU A 2 -23.56 -56.96 -20.04
N GLU A 3 -23.09 -56.81 -18.78
CA GLU A 3 -21.87 -57.36 -18.14
C GLU A 3 -20.55 -56.63 -18.52
N GLY A 4 -19.76 -56.26 -17.50
CA GLY A 4 -18.31 -56.06 -17.65
C GLY A 4 -17.69 -54.91 -16.85
N GLU A 5 -16.94 -55.25 -15.81
CA GLU A 5 -16.19 -54.41 -14.85
C GLU A 5 -15.12 -53.46 -15.46
N ARG A 6 -14.86 -52.32 -14.81
CA ARG A 6 -13.60 -51.98 -14.07
C ARG A 6 -13.42 -50.47 -13.87
N SER A 7 -13.08 -50.12 -12.64
CA SER A 7 -12.75 -48.80 -12.09
C SER A 7 -11.45 -48.20 -12.67
N TYR A 8 -11.45 -46.90 -12.96
CA TYR A 8 -10.23 -46.10 -13.15
C TYR A 8 -10.30 -44.78 -12.36
N GLN A 9 -9.29 -44.57 -11.50
CA GLN A 9 -9.03 -43.38 -10.71
C GLN A 9 -8.51 -42.22 -11.57
N ARG A 10 -8.87 -41.00 -11.17
CA ARG A 10 -8.47 -39.73 -11.79
C ARG A 10 -7.10 -39.28 -11.23
N GLY A 11 -6.19 -38.94 -12.14
CA GLY A 11 -4.78 -38.65 -11.89
C GLY A 11 -4.46 -37.31 -11.23
N GLN A 12 -3.33 -37.34 -10.53
CA GLN A 12 -2.56 -36.21 -9.99
C GLN A 12 -1.47 -35.80 -11.00
N GLU A 13 -1.23 -34.49 -11.09
CA GLU A 13 -0.03 -33.81 -11.59
C GLU A 13 0.07 -32.53 -10.75
N ASN A 14 1.19 -31.97 -10.27
CA ASN A 14 2.62 -32.26 -10.32
C ASN A 14 3.25 -31.51 -9.11
N LEU A 15 4.06 -32.17 -8.29
CA LEU A 15 4.97 -31.54 -7.31
C LEU A 15 6.36 -32.17 -7.45
N VAL A 16 7.36 -31.32 -7.65
CA VAL A 16 8.81 -31.60 -7.69
C VAL A 16 9.41 -30.93 -6.43
N PRO A 17 10.43 -31.49 -5.77
CA PRO A 17 10.30 -32.42 -4.65
C PRO A 17 10.68 -31.76 -3.31
N SER A 18 9.91 -32.02 -2.25
CA SER A 18 10.38 -31.83 -0.89
C SER A 18 11.40 -32.92 -0.57
N ASN A 19 12.64 -32.54 -0.26
CA ASN A 19 13.62 -33.41 0.37
C ASN A 19 13.07 -33.91 1.72
N ASN A 20 12.41 -35.06 1.69
CA ASN A 20 12.09 -35.87 2.86
C ASN A 20 12.55 -37.29 2.57
N THR A 21 13.83 -37.54 2.80
CA THR A 21 14.34 -38.90 2.96
C THR A 21 13.71 -39.51 4.20
N SER A 22 12.80 -40.43 3.93
CA SER A 22 12.47 -41.65 4.68
C SER A 22 12.76 -41.66 6.19
N SER A 23 11.69 -41.82 6.94
CA SER A 23 11.66 -42.56 8.20
C SER A 23 12.18 -44.00 8.00
N THR A 24 13.50 -44.14 8.00
CA THR A 24 14.14 -45.38 8.44
C THR A 24 13.91 -45.47 9.95
N PRO A 25 13.48 -46.61 10.52
CA PRO A 25 13.51 -46.76 11.96
C PRO A 25 14.98 -46.65 12.35
N GLU A 26 15.34 -45.59 13.09
CA GLU A 26 16.63 -45.55 13.77
C GLU A 26 16.71 -46.85 14.57
N SER A 27 17.58 -47.74 14.11
CA SER A 27 17.85 -48.98 14.82
C SER A 27 18.19 -48.57 16.23
N GLN A 28 17.49 -49.12 17.21
CA GLN A 28 17.94 -49.08 18.60
C GLN A 28 19.41 -49.47 18.58
N VAL A 29 20.29 -48.48 18.78
CA VAL A 29 21.70 -48.75 19.05
C VAL A 29 21.69 -49.33 20.45
N ILE A 30 21.49 -50.64 20.53
CA ILE A 30 21.78 -51.43 21.71
C ILE A 30 23.22 -51.04 22.07
N PRO A 31 23.47 -50.48 23.27
CA PRO A 31 24.82 -50.17 23.65
C PRO A 31 25.60 -51.48 23.56
N LYS A 32 26.62 -51.54 22.69
CA LYS A 32 27.53 -52.68 22.60
C LYS A 32 27.98 -52.95 24.03
N ALA A 33 27.52 -54.06 24.60
CA ALA A 33 27.89 -54.47 25.94
C ALA A 33 29.42 -54.50 25.97
N GLN A 34 30.02 -53.55 26.67
CA GLN A 34 31.46 -53.44 26.80
C GLN A 34 31.90 -54.73 27.47
N GLU A 35 32.46 -55.66 26.68
CA GLU A 35 32.84 -56.98 27.18
C GLU A 35 33.80 -56.77 28.34
N THR A 36 33.40 -57.22 29.52
CA THR A 36 34.24 -57.21 30.72
C THR A 36 35.56 -57.91 30.38
N PRO A 37 36.71 -57.21 30.42
CA PRO A 37 38.00 -57.82 30.11
C PRO A 37 38.23 -59.09 30.94
N TRP A 38 38.90 -60.09 30.35
CA TRP A 38 39.07 -61.41 30.97
C TRP A 38 39.66 -61.35 32.40
N TYR A 39 40.59 -60.43 32.65
CA TYR A 39 41.23 -60.24 33.96
C TYR A 39 40.26 -59.71 35.03
N ILE A 40 39.14 -59.09 34.66
CA ILE A 40 38.07 -58.67 35.59
C ILE A 40 37.17 -59.84 35.95
N ARG A 41 36.82 -60.70 34.98
CA ARG A 41 36.02 -61.91 35.23
C ARG A 41 36.72 -62.86 36.21
N TYR A 42 38.04 -62.92 36.14
CA TYR A 42 38.86 -63.73 37.03
C TYR A 42 39.53 -62.90 38.13
N PHE A 43 39.20 -61.62 38.33
CA PHE A 43 39.95 -60.72 39.21
C PHE A 43 40.14 -61.28 40.62
N ILE A 44 39.05 -61.76 41.25
CA ILE A 44 39.10 -62.36 42.59
C ILE A 44 39.98 -63.62 42.57
N THR A 45 39.83 -64.46 41.54
CA THR A 45 40.60 -65.70 41.36
C THR A 45 42.09 -65.43 41.10
N LEU A 46 42.41 -64.36 40.38
CA LEU A 46 43.76 -63.94 40.00
C LEU A 46 44.44 -63.24 41.17
N LEU A 47 43.71 -62.44 41.96
CA LEU A 47 44.21 -61.80 43.18
C LEU A 47 44.47 -62.84 44.28
N ILE A 48 43.53 -63.78 44.50
CA ILE A 48 43.71 -64.92 45.41
C ILE A 48 44.83 -65.84 44.91
N GLY A 49 44.86 -66.14 43.61
CA GLY A 49 45.87 -67.01 43.00
C GLY A 49 47.28 -66.41 43.05
N SER A 50 47.44 -65.12 42.77
CA SER A 50 48.72 -64.42 42.90
C SER A 50 49.14 -64.29 44.37
N GLY A 51 48.21 -64.05 45.30
CA GLY A 51 48.51 -64.01 46.73
C GLY A 51 48.94 -65.37 47.31
N LEU A 52 48.16 -66.42 47.05
CA LEU A 52 48.45 -67.78 47.52
C LEU A 52 49.65 -68.40 46.79
N GLY A 53 49.72 -68.24 45.45
CA GLY A 53 50.82 -68.76 44.63
C GLY A 53 52.14 -68.03 44.87
N GLY A 54 52.12 -66.70 44.96
CA GLY A 54 53.29 -65.89 45.31
C GLY A 54 53.77 -66.16 46.74
N GLY A 55 52.85 -66.29 47.69
CA GLY A 55 53.15 -66.69 49.07
C GLY A 55 53.74 -68.10 49.16
N ALA A 56 53.18 -69.07 48.45
CA ALA A 56 53.70 -70.43 48.39
C ALA A 56 55.08 -70.47 47.72
N ALA A 57 55.30 -69.75 46.62
CA ALA A 57 56.59 -69.66 45.95
C ALA A 57 57.65 -68.99 46.86
N ALA A 58 57.30 -67.92 47.58
CA ALA A 58 58.19 -67.25 48.51
C ALA A 58 58.61 -68.11 49.71
N ILE A 59 57.84 -69.17 50.03
CA ILE A 59 58.16 -70.13 51.09
C ILE A 59 58.90 -71.35 50.53
N LEU A 60 58.33 -71.97 49.48
CA LEU A 60 58.78 -73.27 48.97
C LEU A 60 59.98 -73.17 48.04
N LEU A 61 60.07 -72.13 47.21
CA LEU A 61 61.07 -72.03 46.14
C LEU A 61 62.46 -71.66 46.69
N PRO A 62 62.60 -70.68 47.61
CA PRO A 62 63.86 -70.44 48.31
C PRO A 62 64.28 -71.64 49.17
N TRP A 63 63.34 -72.31 49.84
CA TRP A 63 63.61 -73.52 50.61
C TRP A 63 64.09 -74.68 49.73
N PHE A 64 63.43 -74.93 48.60
CA PHE A 64 63.80 -75.98 47.65
C PHE A 64 65.17 -75.72 47.01
N LEU A 65 65.44 -74.48 46.56
CA LEU A 65 66.74 -74.11 45.97
C LEU A 65 67.87 -74.12 47.01
N TRP A 66 67.57 -73.83 48.27
CA TRP A 66 68.50 -73.99 49.39
C TRP A 66 68.88 -75.46 49.60
N VAL A 67 67.90 -76.36 49.61
CA VAL A 67 68.12 -77.82 49.87
C VAL A 67 68.73 -78.55 48.67
N HIS A 68 68.26 -78.30 47.45
CA HIS A 68 68.60 -79.12 46.28
C HIS A 68 69.59 -78.47 45.30
N CYS A 69 69.85 -77.16 45.41
CA CYS A 69 70.75 -76.43 44.52
C CYS A 69 71.88 -75.68 45.25
N GLY A 70 72.02 -75.83 46.57
CA GLY A 70 73.15 -75.30 47.35
C GLY A 70 73.17 -73.77 47.54
N MET A 71 72.03 -73.10 47.40
CA MET A 71 71.90 -71.64 47.57
C MET A 71 72.22 -71.20 49.02
N SER A 72 72.76 -69.98 49.24
CA SER A 72 73.13 -69.49 50.60
C SER A 72 71.94 -68.87 51.36
N SER A 73 71.96 -68.86 52.70
CA SER A 73 70.83 -68.35 53.51
C SER A 73 70.51 -66.88 53.23
N GLY A 74 71.51 -66.00 53.14
CA GLY A 74 71.30 -64.58 52.85
C GLY A 74 70.71 -64.29 51.47
N SER A 75 71.08 -65.08 50.45
CA SER A 75 70.49 -64.97 49.11
C SER A 75 69.06 -65.53 49.06
N SER A 76 68.75 -66.54 49.88
CA SER A 76 67.40 -67.07 50.08
C SER A 76 66.44 -66.06 50.70
N ASP A 77 66.88 -65.34 51.75
CA ASP A 77 66.09 -64.29 52.40
C ASP A 77 65.83 -63.12 51.44
N GLN A 78 66.85 -62.73 50.67
CA GLN A 78 66.72 -61.68 49.65
C GLN A 78 65.80 -62.11 48.50
N LEU A 79 65.86 -63.37 48.06
CA LEU A 79 64.95 -63.93 47.05
C LEU A 79 63.50 -63.96 47.56
N ARG A 80 63.28 -64.39 48.80
CA ARG A 80 61.97 -64.36 49.46
C ARG A 80 61.39 -62.95 49.51
N LEU A 81 62.22 -61.97 49.89
CA LEU A 81 61.82 -60.57 49.95
C LEU A 81 61.47 -60.02 48.55
N HIS A 82 62.27 -60.33 47.52
CA HIS A 82 61.98 -59.92 46.14
C HIS A 82 60.72 -60.60 45.59
N LEU A 83 60.50 -61.89 45.89
CA LEU A 83 59.27 -62.60 45.53
C LEU A 83 58.04 -61.97 46.20
N LEU A 84 58.13 -61.57 47.47
CA LEU A 84 57.07 -60.84 48.17
C LEU A 84 56.84 -59.44 47.59
N TYR A 85 57.89 -58.68 47.24
CA TYR A 85 57.75 -57.38 46.59
C TYR A 85 57.13 -57.48 45.19
N VAL A 86 57.56 -58.45 44.38
CA VAL A 86 56.98 -58.72 43.07
C VAL A 86 55.50 -59.12 43.22
N THR A 87 55.18 -59.97 44.19
CA THR A 87 53.80 -60.38 44.48
C THR A 87 52.95 -59.18 44.92
N GLY A 88 53.44 -58.35 45.84
CA GLY A 88 52.78 -57.13 46.29
C GLY A 88 52.60 -56.10 45.16
N GLY A 89 53.59 -55.95 44.29
CA GLY A 89 53.53 -55.11 43.09
C GLY A 89 52.49 -55.60 42.08
N ILE A 90 52.42 -56.91 41.83
CA ILE A 90 51.39 -57.52 40.97
C ILE A 90 49.99 -57.26 41.54
N ILE A 91 49.80 -57.46 42.85
CA ILE A 91 48.52 -57.19 43.51
C ILE A 91 48.15 -55.70 43.39
N ALA A 92 49.11 -54.78 43.61
CA ALA A 92 48.88 -53.33 43.49
C ALA A 92 48.53 -52.89 42.06
N VAL A 93 49.18 -53.48 41.04
CA VAL A 93 48.85 -53.20 39.64
C VAL A 93 47.47 -53.75 39.28
N LEU A 94 47.12 -54.95 39.74
CA LEU A 94 45.79 -55.54 39.51
C LEU A 94 44.69 -54.69 40.16
N THR A 95 44.88 -54.21 41.40
CA THR A 95 43.90 -53.34 42.07
C THR A 95 43.78 -51.96 41.41
N LEU A 96 44.89 -51.37 40.94
CA LEU A 96 44.86 -50.12 40.16
C LEU A 96 44.15 -50.30 38.82
N LEU A 97 44.39 -51.40 38.09
CA LEU A 97 43.71 -51.70 36.82
C LEU A 97 42.21 -51.88 37.02
N GLN A 98 41.79 -52.59 38.07
CA GLN A 98 40.38 -52.75 38.40
C GLN A 98 39.74 -51.40 38.77
N THR A 99 40.41 -50.59 39.58
CA THR A 99 39.93 -49.26 39.99
C THR A 99 39.80 -48.33 38.79
N ASN A 100 40.79 -48.30 37.90
CA ASN A 100 40.76 -47.50 36.68
C ASN A 100 39.63 -47.94 35.74
N TRP A 101 39.45 -49.25 35.54
CA TRP A 101 38.36 -49.77 34.71
C TRP A 101 36.98 -49.48 35.30
N LYS A 102 36.81 -49.63 36.62
CA LYS A 102 35.57 -49.25 37.31
C LYS A 102 35.29 -47.75 37.16
N ASN A 103 36.29 -46.90 37.36
CA ASN A 103 36.18 -45.46 37.20
C ASN A 103 35.84 -45.06 35.74
N GLN A 104 36.37 -45.78 34.73
CA GLN A 104 35.98 -45.58 33.33
C GLN A 104 34.52 -45.97 33.08
N GLY A 105 34.07 -47.10 33.63
CA GLY A 105 32.67 -47.53 33.53
C GLY A 105 31.70 -46.58 34.22
N ASP A 106 32.07 -46.06 35.40
CA ASP A 106 31.26 -45.09 36.13
C ASP A 106 31.22 -43.73 35.42
N ARG A 107 32.33 -43.27 34.82
CA ARG A 107 32.33 -42.08 33.95
C ARG A 107 31.42 -42.24 32.74
N LEU A 108 31.49 -43.38 32.05
CA LEU A 108 30.61 -43.64 30.89
C LEU A 108 29.13 -43.67 31.28
N LYS A 109 28.79 -44.20 32.46
CA LYS A 109 27.42 -44.14 32.99
C LYS A 109 26.99 -42.72 33.31
N ILE A 110 27.85 -41.93 33.97
CA ILE A 110 27.58 -40.52 34.26
C ILE A 110 27.38 -39.74 32.96
N ASP A 111 28.25 -39.92 31.96
CA ASP A 111 28.12 -39.26 30.65
C ASP A 111 26.84 -39.67 29.92
N ALA A 112 26.46 -40.96 29.99
CA ALA A 112 25.20 -41.46 29.42
C ALA A 112 23.97 -40.88 30.14
N ASP A 113 24.00 -40.79 31.47
CA ASP A 113 22.93 -40.20 32.27
C ASP A 113 22.82 -38.70 32.04
N ILE A 114 23.95 -37.97 31.92
CA ILE A 114 23.96 -36.55 31.54
C ILE A 114 23.32 -36.37 30.16
N LYS A 115 23.77 -37.14 29.16
CA LYS A 115 23.23 -37.05 27.80
C LYS A 115 21.74 -37.39 27.75
N LYS A 116 21.30 -38.38 28.53
CA LYS A 116 19.89 -38.72 28.65
C LYS A 116 19.09 -37.59 29.29
N ASN A 117 19.59 -37.00 30.37
CA ASN A 117 18.93 -35.88 31.04
C ASN A 117 18.84 -34.64 30.13
N GLU A 118 19.88 -34.35 29.36
CA GLU A 118 19.87 -33.29 28.34
C GLU A 118 18.80 -33.56 27.27
N GLN A 119 18.74 -34.78 26.75
CA GLN A 119 17.71 -35.19 25.78
C GLN A 119 16.29 -35.11 26.35
N ASP A 120 16.10 -35.53 27.61
CA ASP A 120 14.81 -35.47 28.29
C ASP A 120 14.40 -34.01 28.55
N ALA A 121 15.35 -33.12 28.89
CA ALA A 121 15.10 -31.69 29.04
C ALA A 121 14.72 -31.03 27.70
N GLU A 122 15.46 -31.29 26.62
CA GLU A 122 15.15 -30.81 25.27
C GLU A 122 13.80 -31.34 24.77
N LYS A 123 13.45 -32.58 25.11
CA LYS A 123 12.16 -33.16 24.77
C LYS A 123 11.03 -32.45 25.53
N ASN A 124 11.19 -32.25 26.84
CA ASN A 124 10.19 -31.58 27.67
C ASN A 124 9.95 -30.14 27.20
N GLU A 125 11.02 -29.42 26.82
CA GLU A 125 10.90 -28.07 26.27
C GLU A 125 10.15 -28.07 24.94
N ARG A 126 10.49 -29.00 24.02
CA ARG A 126 9.75 -29.15 22.75
C ARG A 126 8.28 -29.52 22.95
N ASP A 127 7.98 -30.39 23.90
CA ASP A 127 6.61 -30.78 24.20
C ASP A 127 5.83 -29.64 24.86
N HIS A 128 6.48 -28.82 25.70
CA HIS A 128 5.89 -27.60 26.25
C HIS A 128 5.55 -26.58 25.16
N ILE A 129 6.49 -26.29 24.25
CA ILE A 129 6.26 -25.39 23.10
C ILE A 129 5.08 -25.89 22.25
N ARG A 130 5.05 -27.20 21.93
CA ARG A 130 3.94 -27.82 21.19
C ARG A 130 2.60 -27.64 21.90
N GLN A 131 2.57 -27.77 23.23
CA GLN A 131 1.36 -27.58 24.03
C GLN A 131 0.89 -26.12 23.99
N VAL A 132 1.78 -25.15 24.16
CA VAL A 132 1.46 -23.71 24.06
C VAL A 132 0.89 -23.38 22.67
N HIS A 133 1.52 -23.88 21.60
CA HIS A 133 1.04 -23.69 20.23
C HIS A 133 -0.33 -24.34 19.99
N ALA A 134 -0.56 -25.54 20.54
CA ALA A 134 -1.85 -26.21 20.46
C ALA A 134 -2.95 -25.44 21.22
N GLU A 135 -2.63 -24.88 22.38
CA GLU A 135 -3.57 -24.06 23.16
C GLU A 135 -3.93 -22.77 22.43
N ARG A 136 -2.96 -22.07 21.82
CA ARG A 136 -3.23 -20.89 20.97
C ARG A 136 -4.15 -21.24 19.80
N ARG A 137 -3.89 -22.34 19.09
CA ARG A 137 -4.76 -22.81 17.99
C ARG A 137 -6.17 -23.20 18.45
N SER A 138 -6.30 -23.73 19.66
CA SER A 138 -7.59 -24.01 20.29
C SER A 138 -8.36 -22.70 20.59
N ARG A 139 -7.69 -21.71 21.22
CA ARG A 139 -8.27 -20.37 21.46
C ARG A 139 -8.66 -19.67 20.16
N TYR A 140 -7.83 -19.76 19.12
CA TYR A 140 -8.13 -19.25 17.79
C TYR A 140 -9.42 -19.86 17.23
N THR A 141 -9.52 -21.20 17.22
CA THR A 141 -10.71 -21.91 16.71
C THR A 141 -11.96 -21.48 17.45
N LYS A 142 -11.88 -21.36 18.79
CA LYS A 142 -13.01 -20.93 19.61
C LYS A 142 -13.42 -19.48 19.34
N ALA A 143 -12.45 -18.58 19.17
CA ALA A 143 -12.73 -17.18 18.88
C ALA A 143 -13.34 -17.01 17.47
N VAL A 144 -12.86 -17.75 16.47
CA VAL A 144 -13.48 -17.75 15.13
C VAL A 144 -14.93 -18.26 15.16
N GLU A 145 -15.23 -19.31 15.93
CA GLU A 145 -16.60 -19.77 16.13
C GLU A 145 -17.47 -18.68 16.79
N GLN A 146 -16.92 -17.95 17.77
CA GLN A 146 -17.61 -16.88 18.48
C GLN A 146 -17.87 -15.63 17.62
N LEU A 147 -17.09 -15.40 16.55
CA LEU A 147 -17.37 -14.32 15.59
C LEU A 147 -18.73 -14.52 14.88
N ALA A 148 -19.23 -15.75 14.78
CA ALA A 148 -20.55 -16.04 14.21
C ALA A 148 -21.70 -15.98 15.24
N ASN A 149 -21.43 -15.58 16.48
CA ASN A 149 -22.45 -15.55 17.53
C ASN A 149 -23.48 -14.43 17.29
N GLU A 150 -24.74 -14.68 17.60
CA GLU A 150 -25.82 -13.69 17.47
C GLU A 150 -25.61 -12.46 18.37
N LYS A 151 -24.97 -12.62 19.54
CA LYS A 151 -24.73 -11.53 20.50
C LYS A 151 -23.47 -10.75 20.14
N ALA A 152 -23.62 -9.45 19.87
CA ALA A 152 -22.50 -8.57 19.55
C ALA A 152 -21.40 -8.56 20.63
N ALA A 153 -21.76 -8.62 21.91
CA ALA A 153 -20.79 -8.68 23.01
C ALA A 153 -19.86 -9.92 22.93
N VAL A 154 -20.37 -11.06 22.47
CA VAL A 154 -19.57 -12.28 22.28
C VAL A 154 -18.64 -12.11 21.08
N ARG A 155 -19.13 -11.53 19.97
CA ARG A 155 -18.32 -11.22 18.79
C ARG A 155 -17.19 -10.23 19.14
N LEU A 156 -17.47 -9.18 19.90
CA LEU A 156 -16.45 -8.23 20.39
C LEU A 156 -15.37 -8.92 21.23
N GLY A 157 -15.76 -9.77 22.20
CA GLY A 157 -14.81 -10.55 22.99
C GLY A 157 -13.92 -11.45 22.13
N SER A 158 -14.48 -12.02 21.07
CA SER A 158 -13.72 -12.84 20.12
C SER A 158 -12.73 -12.02 19.28
N ILE A 159 -13.07 -10.80 18.86
CA ILE A 159 -12.15 -9.89 18.17
C ILE A 159 -10.93 -9.59 19.04
N TYR A 160 -11.15 -9.20 20.31
CA TYR A 160 -10.04 -8.94 21.23
C TYR A 160 -9.16 -10.17 21.45
N THR A 161 -9.76 -11.36 21.51
CA THR A 161 -9.02 -12.62 21.62
C THR A 161 -8.16 -12.87 20.38
N LEU A 162 -8.72 -12.72 19.17
CA LEU A 162 -8.00 -12.91 17.92
C LEU A 162 -6.85 -11.91 17.77
N VAL A 163 -7.11 -10.62 18.03
CA VAL A 163 -6.09 -9.57 18.00
C VAL A 163 -4.96 -9.87 18.99
N GLY A 164 -5.29 -10.28 20.23
CA GLY A 164 -4.30 -10.67 21.23
C GLY A 164 -3.47 -11.88 20.79
N LEU A 165 -4.08 -12.88 20.14
CA LEU A 165 -3.36 -14.04 19.63
C LEU A 165 -2.37 -13.68 18.52
N VAL A 166 -2.66 -12.69 17.66
CA VAL A 166 -1.68 -12.19 16.69
C VAL A 166 -0.46 -11.62 17.42
N ASP A 167 -0.68 -10.77 18.42
CA ASP A 167 0.40 -10.18 19.21
C ASP A 167 1.22 -11.25 19.96
N GLU A 168 0.56 -12.29 20.49
CA GLU A 168 1.21 -13.43 21.14
C GLU A 168 2.09 -14.23 20.17
N TRP A 169 1.64 -14.46 18.93
CA TRP A 169 2.43 -15.17 17.92
C TRP A 169 3.65 -14.37 17.48
N LEU A 170 3.50 -13.06 17.28
CA LEU A 170 4.62 -12.17 16.95
C LEU A 170 5.70 -12.14 18.05
N ALA A 171 5.27 -12.23 19.32
CA ALA A 171 6.16 -12.25 20.48
C ALA A 171 6.77 -13.64 20.78
N ASP A 172 6.45 -14.68 20.00
CA ASP A 172 6.89 -16.05 20.31
C ASP A 172 8.35 -16.31 19.90
N GLU A 173 9.27 -16.15 20.85
CA GLU A 173 10.70 -16.39 20.66
C GLU A 173 11.07 -17.86 20.38
N SER A 174 10.15 -18.81 20.65
CA SER A 174 10.39 -20.23 20.33
C SER A 174 10.41 -20.52 18.82
N LEU A 175 9.77 -19.65 18.02
CA LEU A 175 9.85 -19.67 16.56
C LEU A 175 11.04 -18.81 16.12
N GLN A 176 12.13 -19.43 15.67
CA GLN A 176 13.35 -18.71 15.32
C GLN A 176 13.19 -17.80 14.10
N ASP A 177 12.37 -18.21 13.12
CA ASP A 177 12.12 -17.44 11.92
C ASP A 177 10.92 -16.50 12.14
N GLU A 178 11.15 -15.20 11.96
CA GLU A 178 10.09 -14.17 11.96
C GLU A 178 9.02 -14.47 10.91
N SER A 179 9.39 -15.08 9.78
CA SER A 179 8.45 -15.52 8.74
C SER A 179 7.41 -16.49 9.29
N ASP A 180 7.78 -17.39 10.20
CA ASP A 180 6.85 -18.37 10.77
C ASP A 180 5.88 -17.72 11.75
N ARG A 181 6.35 -16.74 12.53
CA ARG A 181 5.49 -15.92 13.42
C ARG A 181 4.48 -15.11 12.60
N LEU A 182 4.94 -14.49 11.52
CA LEU A 182 4.10 -13.73 10.59
C LEU A 182 3.07 -14.63 9.91
N LYS A 183 3.43 -15.86 9.51
CA LYS A 183 2.47 -16.81 8.92
C LYS A 183 1.31 -17.12 9.88
N GLU A 184 1.61 -17.43 11.14
CA GLU A 184 0.58 -17.73 12.15
C GLU A 184 -0.30 -16.50 12.44
N GLY A 185 0.29 -15.30 12.55
CA GLY A 185 -0.46 -14.05 12.70
C GLY A 185 -1.35 -13.74 11.49
N GLN A 186 -0.85 -13.93 10.27
CA GLN A 186 -1.56 -13.62 9.03
C GLN A 186 -2.82 -14.48 8.87
N VAL A 187 -2.81 -15.74 9.33
CA VAL A 187 -4.02 -16.59 9.33
C VAL A 187 -5.15 -15.97 10.15
N ILE A 188 -4.80 -15.35 11.29
CA ILE A 188 -5.76 -14.68 12.15
C ILE A 188 -6.23 -13.35 11.54
N VAL A 189 -5.30 -12.55 11.00
CA VAL A 189 -5.63 -11.31 10.26
C VAL A 189 -6.56 -11.58 9.08
N ASN A 190 -6.33 -12.67 8.33
CA ASN A 190 -7.20 -13.11 7.25
C ASN A 190 -8.62 -13.44 7.74
N SER A 191 -8.74 -14.00 8.93
CA SER A 191 -10.04 -14.32 9.54
C SER A 191 -10.80 -13.04 9.92
N LEU A 192 -10.11 -12.05 10.49
CA LEU A 192 -10.66 -10.73 10.78
C LEU A 192 -11.09 -9.99 9.50
N CYS A 193 -10.27 -10.01 8.45
CA CYS A 193 -10.59 -9.45 7.15
C CYS A 193 -11.78 -10.17 6.50
N SER A 194 -11.86 -11.50 6.61
CA SER A 194 -13.00 -12.28 6.14
C SER A 194 -14.30 -11.91 6.86
N TYR A 195 -14.23 -11.61 8.16
CA TYR A 195 -15.38 -11.12 8.93
C TYR A 195 -15.84 -9.75 8.43
N ILE A 196 -14.92 -8.82 8.17
CA ILE A 196 -15.24 -7.50 7.56
C ILE A 196 -15.90 -7.67 6.19
N ARG A 197 -15.40 -8.59 5.35
CA ARG A 197 -15.94 -8.89 4.03
C ARG A 197 -17.27 -9.66 4.07
N SER A 198 -17.70 -10.15 5.23
CA SER A 198 -18.91 -10.98 5.32
C SER A 198 -20.16 -10.15 5.00
N PRO A 199 -21.14 -10.72 4.26
CA PRO A 199 -22.38 -10.01 3.94
C PRO A 199 -23.16 -9.58 5.19
N PHE A 200 -23.80 -8.41 5.12
CA PHE A 200 -24.75 -7.94 6.13
C PHE A 200 -25.90 -7.23 5.44
N THR A 201 -27.07 -7.88 5.40
CA THR A 201 -28.20 -7.44 4.56
C THR A 201 -28.78 -6.10 5.00
N LEU A 202 -28.78 -5.81 6.29
CA LEU A 202 -29.25 -4.53 6.83
C LEU A 202 -28.41 -3.33 6.37
N ALA A 203 -27.18 -3.56 5.89
CA ALA A 203 -26.37 -2.50 5.27
C ALA A 203 -27.07 -1.86 4.07
N LEU A 204 -27.91 -2.60 3.33
CA LEU A 204 -28.68 -2.05 2.21
C LEU A 204 -29.67 -0.96 2.62
N LYS A 205 -30.06 -0.94 3.91
CA LYS A 205 -30.97 0.05 4.50
C LYS A 205 -30.24 1.04 5.41
N ALA A 206 -28.91 1.18 5.28
CA ALA A 206 -28.08 2.00 6.18
C ALA A 206 -28.65 3.41 6.38
N GLU A 207 -29.02 4.10 5.30
CA GLU A 207 -29.62 5.44 5.36
C GLU A 207 -30.84 5.54 6.28
N MET A 208 -31.69 4.50 6.32
CA MET A 208 -32.88 4.48 7.17
C MET A 208 -32.51 4.36 8.65
N PHE A 209 -31.43 3.66 8.96
CA PHE A 209 -31.00 3.37 10.35
C PHE A 209 -30.11 4.45 10.96
N GLU A 210 -29.58 5.37 10.15
CA GLU A 210 -28.86 6.56 10.63
C GLU A 210 -29.82 7.60 11.26
N SER A 211 -31.12 7.54 10.95
CA SER A 211 -32.17 8.38 11.56
C SER A 211 -32.60 7.86 12.94
N ASP A 212 -32.92 8.75 13.87
CA ASP A 212 -33.48 8.39 15.18
C ASP A 212 -35.00 8.14 15.16
N SER A 213 -35.67 8.39 14.04
CA SER A 213 -37.11 8.16 13.87
C SER A 213 -37.40 7.04 12.89
N GLU A 214 -38.36 6.18 13.25
CA GLU A 214 -38.89 5.14 12.37
C GLU A 214 -39.53 5.73 11.10
N PRO A 215 -39.17 5.24 9.90
CA PRO A 215 -39.82 5.64 8.66
C PRO A 215 -41.27 5.12 8.56
N ASP A 216 -42.18 5.94 8.02
CA ASP A 216 -43.63 5.65 7.94
C ASP A 216 -44.03 4.31 7.28
N ASN A 217 -43.13 3.68 6.52
CA ASN A 217 -43.36 2.42 5.79
C ASN A 217 -42.28 1.36 6.06
N TYR A 218 -41.72 1.29 7.26
CA TYR A 218 -40.74 0.25 7.58
C TYR A 218 -41.39 -1.14 7.69
N GLU A 219 -40.98 -2.07 6.83
CA GLU A 219 -41.36 -3.48 6.97
C GLU A 219 -40.43 -4.19 7.97
N GLY A 220 -40.96 -4.56 9.13
CA GLY A 220 -40.25 -5.30 10.17
C GLY A 220 -40.35 -4.65 11.54
N ASP A 221 -39.40 -4.97 12.42
CA ASP A 221 -39.23 -4.31 13.72
C ASP A 221 -38.06 -3.32 13.59
N PHE A 222 -38.37 -2.05 13.35
CA PHE A 222 -37.36 -1.01 13.11
C PHE A 222 -36.38 -0.90 14.28
N SER A 223 -36.87 -0.93 15.51
CA SER A 223 -36.04 -0.80 16.71
C SER A 223 -35.04 -1.95 16.82
N LYS A 224 -35.50 -3.19 16.55
CA LYS A 224 -34.64 -4.37 16.58
C LYS A 224 -33.62 -4.37 15.44
N ASP A 225 -34.04 -4.04 14.23
CA ASP A 225 -33.15 -4.04 13.06
C ASP A 225 -32.12 -2.90 13.15
N GLN A 226 -32.51 -1.72 13.63
CA GLN A 226 -31.60 -0.61 13.89
C GLN A 226 -30.58 -0.97 14.99
N ALA A 227 -31.03 -1.64 16.06
CA ALA A 227 -30.12 -2.11 17.11
C ALA A 227 -29.09 -3.11 16.54
N ALA A 228 -29.54 -4.10 15.76
CA ALA A 228 -28.66 -5.07 15.11
C ALA A 228 -27.68 -4.40 14.12
N PHE A 229 -28.12 -3.38 13.39
CA PHE A 229 -27.29 -2.58 12.49
C PHE A 229 -26.18 -1.85 13.25
N ARG A 230 -26.53 -1.11 14.32
CA ARG A 230 -25.56 -0.36 15.15
C ARG A 230 -24.58 -1.29 15.87
N GLU A 231 -25.07 -2.42 16.38
CA GLU A 231 -24.21 -3.45 16.97
C GLU A 231 -23.17 -3.98 15.97
N GLU A 232 -23.57 -4.24 14.72
CA GLU A 232 -22.64 -4.72 13.70
C GLU A 232 -21.65 -3.64 13.23
N GLN A 233 -22.07 -2.36 13.19
CA GLN A 233 -21.17 -1.22 12.98
C GLN A 233 -20.06 -1.21 14.04
N ASP A 234 -20.42 -1.32 15.33
CA ASP A 234 -19.46 -1.29 16.44
C ASP A 234 -18.49 -2.49 16.40
N VAL A 235 -19.00 -3.68 16.12
CA VAL A 235 -18.19 -4.92 16.03
C VAL A 235 -17.16 -4.80 14.91
N ARG A 236 -17.57 -4.46 13.69
CA ARG A 236 -16.66 -4.39 12.54
C ARG A 236 -15.70 -3.20 12.62
N ARG A 237 -16.17 -2.05 13.12
CA ARG A 237 -15.31 -0.89 13.36
C ARG A 237 -14.23 -1.20 14.40
N THR A 238 -14.54 -2.01 15.43
CA THR A 238 -13.55 -2.42 16.44
C THR A 238 -12.36 -3.16 15.81
N VAL A 239 -12.57 -3.95 14.76
CA VAL A 239 -11.46 -4.59 14.02
C VAL A 239 -10.49 -3.54 13.46
N PHE A 240 -11.02 -2.51 12.79
CA PHE A 240 -10.19 -1.42 12.26
C PHE A 240 -9.52 -0.59 13.36
N VAL A 241 -10.21 -0.37 14.50
CA VAL A 241 -9.62 0.33 15.65
C VAL A 241 -8.42 -0.44 16.21
N GLU A 242 -8.54 -1.77 16.37
CA GLU A 242 -7.45 -2.59 16.89
C GLU A 242 -6.28 -2.74 15.90
N MET A 243 -6.57 -2.81 14.60
CA MET A 243 -5.55 -2.73 13.55
C MET A 243 -4.81 -1.39 13.60
N SER A 244 -5.56 -0.28 13.68
CA SER A 244 -5.01 1.08 13.70
C SER A 244 -4.06 1.33 14.87
N LYS A 245 -4.27 0.70 16.03
CA LYS A 245 -3.37 0.82 17.19
C LYS A 245 -2.00 0.16 16.96
N ARG A 246 -1.91 -0.72 15.97
CA ARG A 246 -0.73 -1.56 15.67
C ARG A 246 -0.12 -1.24 14.31
N SER A 247 -0.77 -0.37 13.55
CA SER A 247 -0.23 0.24 12.34
C SER A 247 0.97 1.13 12.65
N SER A 248 1.71 1.40 11.59
CA SER A 248 2.86 2.30 11.56
C SER A 248 2.47 3.73 11.90
N ALA A 249 3.41 4.48 12.46
CA ALA A 249 3.27 5.90 12.75
C ALA A 249 4.26 6.70 11.91
N PHE A 250 4.03 8.00 11.73
CA PHE A 250 4.98 8.87 11.03
C PHE A 250 5.07 10.27 11.65
N THR A 251 6.25 10.88 11.54
CA THR A 251 6.53 12.25 11.96
C THR A 251 6.50 13.21 10.79
N ARG A 252 6.31 14.50 11.08
CA ARG A 252 6.33 15.56 10.08
C ARG A 252 7.32 16.65 10.44
N ASP A 253 7.81 17.35 9.42
CA ASP A 253 8.57 18.59 9.57
C ASP A 253 7.64 19.79 9.85
N GLY A 254 8.24 20.96 10.07
CA GLY A 254 7.52 22.20 10.34
C GLY A 254 6.65 22.71 9.18
N ILE A 255 6.80 22.14 7.96
CA ILE A 255 5.99 22.47 6.79
C ILE A 255 4.97 21.36 6.45
N GLY A 256 4.94 20.27 7.23
CA GLY A 256 3.95 19.21 7.15
C GLY A 256 4.28 18.07 6.19
N THR A 257 5.54 17.94 5.75
CA THR A 257 6.07 16.81 4.98
C THR A 257 6.36 15.65 5.91
N VAL A 258 6.10 14.41 5.48
CA VAL A 258 6.48 13.20 6.22
C VAL A 258 8.00 13.05 6.23
N ILE A 259 8.60 12.89 7.41
CA ILE A 259 10.06 12.73 7.57
C ILE A 259 10.40 11.25 7.78
N ASP A 260 9.87 10.67 8.86
CA ASP A 260 10.18 9.31 9.28
C ASP A 260 8.88 8.51 9.41
N THR A 261 8.91 7.25 8.96
CA THR A 261 7.87 6.26 9.22
C THR A 261 8.42 5.20 10.14
N PHE A 262 7.72 4.96 11.25
CA PHE A 262 8.07 3.97 12.27
C PHE A 262 7.15 2.76 12.09
N PRO A 263 7.69 1.59 11.72
CA PRO A 263 6.88 0.40 11.47
C PRO A 263 6.13 0.00 12.74
N GLY A 264 4.83 -0.21 12.60
CA GLY A 264 3.99 -0.77 13.65
C GLY A 264 4.16 -2.27 13.77
N LYS A 265 3.66 -2.87 14.86
CA LYS A 265 3.69 -4.33 15.06
C LYS A 265 3.04 -5.10 13.92
N TRP A 266 2.09 -4.49 13.23
CA TRP A 266 1.29 -5.12 12.16
C TRP A 266 1.63 -4.57 10.77
N SER A 267 2.80 -3.92 10.63
CA SER A 267 3.22 -3.27 9.37
C SER A 267 3.50 -4.26 8.23
N ASP A 268 3.91 -5.47 8.57
CA ASP A 268 4.25 -6.55 7.62
C ASP A 268 3.08 -7.48 7.28
N PHE A 269 1.88 -7.26 7.85
CA PHE A 269 0.69 -8.00 7.48
C PHE A 269 0.02 -7.42 6.23
N GLU A 270 -0.63 -8.30 5.47
CA GLU A 270 -1.47 -7.93 4.34
C GLU A 270 -2.94 -7.89 4.76
N PHE A 271 -3.64 -6.84 4.33
CA PHE A 271 -5.05 -6.62 4.67
C PHE A 271 -5.92 -6.63 3.41
N ASP A 272 -6.99 -7.41 3.42
CA ASP A 272 -7.93 -7.52 2.29
C ASP A 272 -9.35 -7.18 2.70
N PHE A 273 -9.74 -5.93 2.44
CA PHE A 273 -11.11 -5.42 2.62
C PHE A 273 -11.87 -5.34 1.29
N SER A 274 -11.37 -6.00 0.23
CA SER A 274 -11.99 -5.95 -1.09
C SER A 274 -13.42 -6.50 -1.05
N ARG A 275 -14.32 -5.84 -1.78
CA ARG A 275 -15.75 -6.18 -1.84
C ARG A 275 -16.47 -6.15 -0.49
N ALA A 276 -15.87 -5.56 0.54
CA ALA A 276 -16.52 -5.47 1.84
C ALA A 276 -17.76 -4.55 1.78
N PRO A 277 -18.83 -4.87 2.53
CA PRO A 277 -19.87 -3.90 2.82
C PRO A 277 -19.42 -3.02 4.00
N ILE A 278 -19.14 -1.75 3.74
CA ILE A 278 -18.79 -0.78 4.77
C ILE A 278 -19.98 0.14 5.01
N PHE A 279 -20.39 0.27 6.26
CA PHE A 279 -21.54 1.06 6.68
C PHE A 279 -21.29 1.72 8.04
N TYR A 280 -20.02 1.96 8.37
CA TYR A 280 -19.57 2.52 9.64
C TYR A 280 -18.37 3.45 9.39
N PRO A 281 -18.13 4.45 10.26
CA PRO A 281 -17.10 5.46 10.03
C PRO A 281 -15.69 4.93 10.31
N LEU A 282 -14.75 5.29 9.45
CA LEU A 282 -13.31 5.00 9.55
C LEU A 282 -12.48 6.26 9.88
N LYS A 283 -13.13 7.32 10.38
CA LYS A 283 -12.48 8.56 10.81
C LYS A 283 -11.42 8.35 11.88
N ASN A 284 -10.36 9.16 11.81
CA ASN A 284 -9.25 9.20 12.76
C ASN A 284 -8.56 7.85 12.98
N LEU A 285 -8.61 6.97 11.99
CA LEU A 285 -7.89 5.70 12.01
C LEU A 285 -6.65 5.78 11.16
N THR A 286 -5.60 5.09 11.59
CA THR A 286 -4.48 4.72 10.76
C THR A 286 -4.78 3.36 10.13
N ILE A 287 -4.74 3.29 8.81
CA ILE A 287 -4.95 2.08 8.02
C ILE A 287 -3.60 1.76 7.38
N GLU A 288 -3.00 0.64 7.78
CA GLU A 288 -1.68 0.23 7.30
C GLU A 288 -1.69 0.05 5.78
N GLN A 289 -2.61 -0.77 5.27
CA GLN A 289 -2.84 -1.00 3.86
C GLN A 289 -4.34 -0.97 3.59
N GLY A 290 -4.79 -0.04 2.75
CA GLY A 290 -6.21 0.21 2.51
C GLY A 290 -6.73 -0.53 1.28
N ASN A 291 -6.75 -1.86 1.26
CA ASN A 291 -7.31 -2.60 0.12
C ASN A 291 -8.86 -2.63 0.18
N PHE A 292 -9.49 -1.61 -0.40
CA PHE A 292 -10.93 -1.43 -0.57
C PHE A 292 -11.38 -1.63 -2.02
N ALA A 293 -10.67 -2.45 -2.80
CA ALA A 293 -11.02 -2.69 -4.19
C ALA A 293 -12.44 -3.30 -4.30
N SER A 294 -13.28 -2.74 -5.16
CA SER A 294 -14.68 -3.15 -5.36
C SER A 294 -15.56 -3.10 -4.09
N THR A 295 -15.13 -2.37 -3.05
CA THR A 295 -15.88 -2.20 -1.80
C THR A 295 -17.07 -1.29 -2.00
N ARG A 296 -18.16 -1.55 -1.28
CA ARG A 296 -19.35 -0.70 -1.28
C ARG A 296 -19.54 -0.02 0.07
N PHE A 297 -19.62 1.29 0.06
CA PHE A 297 -19.94 2.12 1.22
C PHE A 297 -21.43 2.46 1.18
N TYR A 298 -22.21 1.86 2.09
CA TYR A 298 -23.68 1.92 2.10
C TYR A 298 -24.27 3.12 2.86
N GLY A 299 -23.49 3.71 3.75
CA GLY A 299 -23.79 4.99 4.41
C GLY A 299 -22.74 6.03 4.06
N LYS A 300 -22.69 7.13 4.82
CA LYS A 300 -21.61 8.13 4.70
C LYS A 300 -20.25 7.42 4.85
N ALA A 301 -19.40 7.52 3.85
CA ALA A 301 -18.04 7.00 3.91
C ALA A 301 -17.13 8.01 4.61
N ASP A 302 -17.05 7.91 5.93
CA ASP A 302 -16.33 8.87 6.77
C ASP A 302 -14.88 8.42 7.00
N PHE A 303 -13.96 9.05 6.28
CA PHE A 303 -12.50 8.93 6.39
C PHE A 303 -11.87 10.22 6.95
N TRP A 304 -12.64 11.03 7.69
CA TRP A 304 -12.14 12.30 8.24
C TRP A 304 -10.86 12.06 9.07
N GLY A 305 -9.78 12.75 8.71
CA GLY A 305 -8.48 12.63 9.38
C GLY A 305 -7.86 11.22 9.36
N ALA A 306 -8.35 10.32 8.50
CA ALA A 306 -7.77 8.98 8.35
C ALA A 306 -6.38 9.04 7.72
N LYS A 307 -5.52 8.08 8.07
CA LYS A 307 -4.15 7.98 7.56
C LYS A 307 -3.94 6.65 6.88
N PHE A 308 -3.50 6.65 5.63
CA PHE A 308 -3.16 5.46 4.86
C PHE A 308 -1.64 5.38 4.72
N ILE A 309 -1.03 4.40 5.38
CA ILE A 309 0.45 4.33 5.46
C ILE A 309 1.04 3.78 4.16
N ARG A 310 0.62 2.58 3.78
CA ARG A 310 0.97 1.92 2.52
C ARG A 310 -0.09 2.26 1.47
N ASN A 311 -0.05 1.56 0.34
CA ASN A 311 -0.98 1.81 -0.75
C ASN A 311 -2.43 1.64 -0.30
N ALA A 312 -3.29 2.54 -0.78
CA ALA A 312 -4.74 2.50 -0.60
C ALA A 312 -5.40 2.26 -1.96
N ASP A 313 -6.11 1.14 -2.08
CA ASP A 313 -6.77 0.70 -3.31
C ASP A 313 -8.27 0.83 -3.15
N PHE A 314 -8.88 1.78 -3.86
CA PHE A 314 -10.32 2.02 -3.96
C PHE A 314 -10.83 1.76 -5.39
N ARG A 315 -10.10 0.98 -6.19
CA ARG A 315 -10.51 0.71 -7.58
C ARG A 315 -11.87 0.05 -7.63
N ASN A 316 -12.76 0.56 -8.48
CA ASN A 316 -14.15 0.09 -8.60
C ASN A 316 -14.95 0.19 -7.28
N ALA A 317 -14.49 0.95 -6.29
CA ALA A 317 -15.24 1.16 -5.06
C ALA A 317 -16.48 2.02 -5.34
N LYS A 318 -17.57 1.75 -4.62
CA LYS A 318 -18.85 2.46 -4.78
C LYS A 318 -19.22 3.18 -3.49
N PHE A 319 -19.24 4.51 -3.55
CA PHE A 319 -19.67 5.40 -2.49
C PHE A 319 -21.12 5.82 -2.75
N THR A 320 -22.06 5.21 -2.02
CA THR A 320 -23.49 5.41 -2.29
C THR A 320 -24.07 6.69 -1.67
N LYS A 321 -23.37 7.23 -0.68
CA LYS A 321 -23.64 8.49 0.02
C LYS A 321 -22.37 9.33 0.05
N ASP A 322 -22.44 10.48 0.71
CA ASP A 322 -21.30 11.37 0.90
C ASP A 322 -20.02 10.62 1.30
N ALA A 323 -18.93 10.92 0.61
CA ALA A 323 -17.60 10.40 0.90
C ALA A 323 -16.71 11.52 1.44
N ASP A 324 -16.26 11.40 2.68
CA ASP A 324 -15.57 12.45 3.43
C ASP A 324 -14.13 12.03 3.75
N PHE A 325 -13.19 12.49 2.93
CA PHE A 325 -11.75 12.36 3.11
C PHE A 325 -11.12 13.66 3.63
N TRP A 326 -11.89 14.49 4.35
CA TRP A 326 -11.38 15.75 4.86
C TRP A 326 -10.13 15.53 5.72
N GLY A 327 -9.03 16.20 5.36
CA GLY A 327 -7.77 16.09 6.09
C GLY A 327 -7.17 14.69 6.11
N ALA A 328 -7.66 13.77 5.28
CA ALA A 328 -7.09 12.43 5.16
C ALA A 328 -5.68 12.50 4.56
N GLU A 329 -4.82 11.59 4.97
CA GLU A 329 -3.41 11.58 4.55
C GLU A 329 -3.06 10.23 3.93
N PHE A 330 -2.47 10.27 2.74
CA PHE A 330 -2.04 9.11 1.98
C PHE A 330 -0.54 9.18 1.80
N THR A 331 0.18 8.33 2.52
CA THR A 331 1.65 8.27 2.43
C THR A 331 2.14 7.26 1.39
N GLY A 332 1.31 6.27 1.06
CA GLY A 332 1.47 5.39 -0.10
C GLY A 332 0.67 5.88 -1.32
N ASN A 333 0.71 5.10 -2.41
CA ASN A 333 -0.12 5.41 -3.59
C ASN A 333 -1.61 5.23 -3.26
N ALA A 334 -2.47 6.05 -3.86
CA ALA A 334 -3.92 5.96 -3.72
C ALA A 334 -4.58 5.72 -5.09
N ASP A 335 -5.44 4.72 -5.21
CA ASP A 335 -6.04 4.35 -6.50
C ASP A 335 -7.57 4.31 -6.43
N PHE A 336 -8.21 5.28 -7.06
CA PHE A 336 -9.66 5.42 -7.20
C PHE A 336 -10.12 5.17 -8.65
N GLN A 337 -9.35 4.44 -9.46
CA GLN A 337 -9.75 4.16 -10.83
C GLN A 337 -11.10 3.47 -10.91
N TYR A 338 -11.97 3.97 -11.77
CA TYR A 338 -13.34 3.48 -11.95
C TYR A 338 -14.19 3.47 -10.67
N ALA A 339 -13.81 4.25 -9.65
CA ALA A 339 -14.64 4.42 -8.47
C ALA A 339 -15.89 5.25 -8.80
N GLU A 340 -17.01 4.94 -8.16
CA GLU A 340 -18.29 5.63 -8.32
C GLU A 340 -18.62 6.41 -7.04
N PHE A 341 -18.74 7.73 -7.14
CA PHE A 341 -19.23 8.62 -6.09
C PHE A 341 -20.62 9.13 -6.47
N LEU A 342 -21.66 8.62 -5.81
CA LEU A 342 -23.04 8.95 -6.17
C LEU A 342 -23.53 10.28 -5.57
N GLU A 343 -23.02 10.64 -4.41
CA GLU A 343 -23.28 11.92 -3.73
C GLU A 343 -21.96 12.71 -3.58
N ASP A 344 -21.88 13.67 -2.66
CA ASP A 344 -20.76 14.60 -2.60
C ASP A 344 -19.45 13.89 -2.16
N ALA A 345 -18.33 14.25 -2.78
CA ALA A 345 -17.01 13.70 -2.50
C ALA A 345 -16.06 14.79 -2.01
N GLY A 346 -15.72 14.76 -0.72
CA GLY A 346 -14.87 15.75 -0.06
C GLY A 346 -13.44 15.26 0.13
N PHE A 347 -12.47 15.93 -0.50
CA PHE A 347 -11.02 15.73 -0.34
C PHE A 347 -10.32 17.00 0.18
N ARG A 348 -11.08 17.92 0.77
CA ARG A 348 -10.54 19.18 1.28
C ARG A 348 -9.46 18.93 2.32
N LYS A 349 -8.36 19.68 2.24
CA LYS A 349 -7.18 19.52 3.10
C LYS A 349 -6.53 18.13 3.08
N ALA A 350 -6.95 17.23 2.19
CA ALA A 350 -6.31 15.92 2.07
C ALA A 350 -4.88 16.07 1.53
N LYS A 351 -3.99 15.17 1.94
CA LYS A 351 -2.58 15.18 1.54
C LYS A 351 -2.20 13.87 0.90
N PHE A 352 -1.57 13.94 -0.26
CA PHE A 352 -1.12 12.79 -1.03
C PHE A 352 0.38 12.93 -1.31
N THR A 353 1.21 12.16 -0.60
CA THR A 353 2.67 12.28 -0.76
C THR A 353 3.17 11.50 -1.98
N CYS A 354 2.43 10.45 -2.37
CA CYS A 354 2.71 9.60 -3.52
C CYS A 354 1.61 9.77 -4.59
N ASN A 355 1.67 8.93 -5.63
CA ASN A 355 0.80 9.07 -6.78
C ASN A 355 -0.65 8.72 -6.44
N ILE A 356 -1.58 9.46 -7.05
CA ILE A 356 -3.01 9.19 -6.97
C ILE A 356 -3.66 9.13 -8.34
N SER A 357 -4.59 8.19 -8.55
CA SER A 357 -5.38 8.10 -9.77
C SER A 357 -6.87 8.06 -9.47
N PHE A 358 -7.64 8.87 -10.19
CA PHE A 358 -9.09 8.84 -10.35
C PHE A 358 -9.44 8.46 -11.81
N GLY A 359 -8.56 7.74 -12.51
CA GLY A 359 -8.72 7.46 -13.93
C GLY A 359 -10.04 6.73 -14.21
N GLY A 360 -10.88 7.31 -15.09
CA GLY A 360 -12.21 6.77 -15.39
C GLY A 360 -13.19 6.74 -14.22
N ALA A 361 -12.93 7.45 -13.12
CA ALA A 361 -13.86 7.54 -12.00
C ALA A 361 -15.10 8.37 -12.37
N GLU A 362 -16.25 8.03 -11.77
CA GLU A 362 -17.52 8.73 -11.95
C GLU A 362 -17.87 9.51 -10.67
N LEU A 363 -17.89 10.84 -10.76
CA LEU A 363 -18.17 11.74 -9.64
C LEU A 363 -19.48 12.48 -9.89
N THR A 364 -20.57 11.89 -9.39
CA THR A 364 -21.94 12.35 -9.67
C THR A 364 -22.33 13.56 -8.83
N GLY A 365 -22.04 13.54 -7.53
CA GLY A 365 -22.20 14.68 -6.64
C GLY A 365 -21.12 15.74 -6.82
N ASN A 366 -21.18 16.80 -6.02
CA ASN A 366 -20.14 17.81 -6.02
C ASN A 366 -18.84 17.26 -5.44
N THR A 367 -17.71 17.60 -6.05
CA THR A 367 -16.39 17.18 -5.58
C THR A 367 -15.60 18.37 -5.08
N TYR A 368 -14.89 18.21 -3.97
CA TYR A 368 -14.18 19.32 -3.33
C TYR A 368 -12.74 18.98 -2.95
N PHE A 369 -11.78 19.66 -3.56
CA PHE A 369 -10.33 19.54 -3.32
C PHE A 369 -9.72 20.80 -2.68
N GLY A 370 -10.55 21.73 -2.18
CA GLY A 370 -10.09 22.97 -1.54
C GLY A 370 -9.01 22.72 -0.47
N GLY A 371 -7.84 23.32 -0.68
CA GLY A 371 -6.67 23.20 0.19
C GLY A 371 -6.01 21.81 0.23
N ALA A 372 -6.36 20.91 -0.68
CA ALA A 372 -5.68 19.62 -0.85
C ALA A 372 -4.27 19.81 -1.45
N GLU A 373 -3.36 18.89 -1.13
CA GLU A 373 -1.98 18.93 -1.58
C GLU A 373 -1.55 17.58 -2.18
N PHE A 374 -1.11 17.61 -3.44
CA PHE A 374 -0.65 16.47 -4.21
C PHE A 374 0.85 16.59 -4.46
N THR A 375 1.67 15.98 -3.60
CA THR A 375 3.12 15.92 -3.75
C THR A 375 3.54 14.99 -4.89
N GLY A 376 2.91 13.82 -4.94
CA GLY A 376 3.03 12.90 -6.07
C GLY A 376 2.15 13.32 -7.26
N ASN A 377 2.22 12.55 -8.34
CA ASN A 377 1.44 12.81 -9.54
C ASN A 377 -0.04 12.48 -9.30
N ILE A 378 -0.95 13.30 -9.84
CA ILE A 378 -2.37 13.02 -9.86
C ILE A 378 -2.88 12.81 -11.27
N SER A 379 -3.75 11.83 -11.48
CA SER A 379 -4.43 11.60 -12.75
C SER A 379 -5.93 11.49 -12.57
N PHE A 380 -6.68 12.41 -13.17
CA PHE A 380 -8.12 12.38 -13.46
C PHE A 380 -8.39 11.95 -14.90
N ARG A 381 -7.45 11.22 -15.54
CA ARG A 381 -7.56 10.90 -16.96
C ARG A 381 -8.85 10.15 -17.27
N GLY A 382 -9.68 10.70 -18.14
CA GLY A 382 -10.98 10.14 -18.50
C GLY A 382 -12.01 10.10 -17.36
N ALA A 383 -11.77 10.77 -16.23
CA ALA A 383 -12.75 10.88 -15.15
C ALA A 383 -13.95 11.74 -15.58
N GLU A 384 -15.13 11.43 -15.05
CA GLU A 384 -16.38 12.14 -15.37
C GLU A 384 -16.94 12.82 -14.12
N PHE A 385 -16.93 14.15 -14.11
CA PHE A 385 -17.52 14.99 -13.08
C PHE A 385 -18.91 15.46 -13.55
N THR A 386 -19.97 14.82 -13.04
CA THR A 386 -21.35 15.21 -13.35
C THR A 386 -21.86 16.32 -12.42
N GLY A 387 -21.34 16.36 -11.19
CA GLY A 387 -21.53 17.46 -10.24
C GLY A 387 -20.53 18.60 -10.47
N ASN A 388 -20.59 19.64 -9.62
CA ASN A 388 -19.57 20.71 -9.68
C ASN A 388 -18.23 20.20 -9.15
N ALA A 389 -17.13 20.58 -9.79
CA ALA A 389 -15.78 20.23 -9.36
C ALA A 389 -15.07 21.47 -8.78
N HIS A 390 -14.83 21.46 -7.47
CA HIS A 390 -14.25 22.58 -6.73
C HIS A 390 -12.80 22.28 -6.34
N PHE A 391 -11.85 22.80 -7.09
CA PHE A 391 -10.41 22.75 -6.81
C PHE A 391 -9.91 23.99 -6.05
N GLY A 392 -10.58 25.14 -6.21
CA GLY A 392 -10.37 26.34 -5.41
C GLY A 392 -11.36 26.48 -4.25
N ASP A 393 -10.93 27.04 -3.12
CA ASP A 393 -11.80 27.46 -2.01
C ASP A 393 -11.26 28.74 -1.38
N VAL A 394 -12.09 29.78 -1.34
CA VAL A 394 -11.71 31.13 -0.86
C VAL A 394 -11.31 31.12 0.63
N TYR A 395 -11.85 30.20 1.43
CA TYR A 395 -11.63 30.17 2.88
C TYR A 395 -10.61 29.12 3.29
N LEU A 396 -10.59 27.98 2.62
CA LEU A 396 -9.76 26.83 2.98
C LEU A 396 -8.42 26.82 2.24
N GLY A 397 -8.20 27.78 1.35
CA GLY A 397 -7.02 27.86 0.51
C GLY A 397 -7.12 26.95 -0.71
N ASN A 398 -6.14 27.08 -1.58
CA ASN A 398 -6.23 26.55 -2.94
C ASN A 398 -5.58 25.17 -3.03
N VAL A 399 -6.02 24.36 -4.00
CA VAL A 399 -5.35 23.11 -4.31
C VAL A 399 -3.92 23.36 -4.77
N LYS A 400 -3.01 22.49 -4.36
CA LYS A 400 -1.61 22.48 -4.81
C LYS A 400 -1.30 21.15 -5.50
N PHE A 401 -0.97 21.24 -6.78
CA PHE A 401 -0.40 20.16 -7.56
C PHE A 401 1.12 20.37 -7.63
N VAL A 402 1.85 19.70 -6.75
CA VAL A 402 3.32 19.75 -6.73
C VAL A 402 3.88 18.75 -7.73
N GLY A 403 3.29 17.55 -7.81
CA GLY A 403 3.52 16.60 -8.90
C GLY A 403 2.86 17.01 -10.22
N ASP A 404 3.00 16.18 -11.25
CA ASP A 404 2.28 16.38 -12.52
C ASP A 404 0.77 16.12 -12.31
N ALA A 405 -0.08 16.93 -12.96
CA ALA A 405 -1.54 16.81 -12.87
C ALA A 405 -2.15 16.52 -14.25
N ASP A 406 -2.70 15.31 -14.41
CA ASP A 406 -3.28 14.82 -15.67
C ASP A 406 -4.83 14.83 -15.60
N PHE A 407 -5.45 15.76 -16.29
CA PHE A 407 -6.89 15.87 -16.57
C PHE A 407 -7.22 15.47 -18.01
N GLY A 408 -6.33 14.75 -18.70
CA GLY A 408 -6.51 14.38 -20.10
C GLY A 408 -7.80 13.60 -20.30
N LYS A 409 -8.64 14.04 -21.24
CA LYS A 409 -9.97 13.47 -21.53
C LYS A 409 -10.95 13.50 -20.35
N ALA A 410 -10.65 14.21 -19.27
CA ALA A 410 -11.61 14.41 -18.19
C ALA A 410 -12.82 15.20 -18.71
N LYS A 411 -14.00 14.88 -18.20
CA LYS A 411 -15.25 15.53 -18.57
C LYS A 411 -15.87 16.22 -17.37
N PHE A 412 -16.20 17.50 -17.52
CA PHE A 412 -16.87 18.30 -16.51
C PHE A 412 -18.24 18.71 -17.07
N ALA A 413 -19.30 18.04 -16.63
CA ALA A 413 -20.66 18.30 -17.10
C ALA A 413 -21.23 19.62 -16.53
N ARG A 414 -20.78 19.99 -15.33
CA ARG A 414 -21.10 21.25 -14.64
C ARG A 414 -19.84 22.10 -14.46
N ASN A 415 -19.89 23.06 -13.54
CA ASN A 415 -18.83 24.04 -13.37
C ASN A 415 -17.56 23.39 -12.79
N ALA A 416 -16.41 23.82 -13.30
CA ALA A 416 -15.08 23.39 -12.85
C ALA A 416 -14.28 24.61 -12.35
N ALA A 417 -14.04 24.65 -11.05
CA ALA A 417 -13.54 25.81 -10.34
C ALA A 417 -12.10 25.58 -9.87
N PHE A 418 -11.12 26.13 -10.59
CA PHE A 418 -9.67 26.06 -10.35
C PHE A 418 -9.08 27.39 -9.86
N GLN A 419 -9.89 28.26 -9.24
CA GLN A 419 -9.43 29.57 -8.80
C GLN A 419 -8.23 29.42 -7.88
N TYR A 420 -7.19 30.19 -8.17
CA TYR A 420 -5.92 30.21 -7.45
C TYR A 420 -5.21 28.86 -7.31
N ALA A 421 -5.59 27.85 -8.10
CA ALA A 421 -4.92 26.56 -8.12
C ALA A 421 -3.45 26.72 -8.52
N LYS A 422 -2.56 25.93 -7.90
CA LYS A 422 -1.12 26.00 -8.16
C LYS A 422 -0.63 24.70 -8.78
N PHE A 423 -0.17 24.78 -10.02
CA PHE A 423 0.44 23.70 -10.78
C PHE A 423 1.94 23.94 -10.84
N THR A 424 2.70 23.23 -10.01
CA THR A 424 4.15 23.42 -9.88
C THR A 424 4.90 22.73 -11.01
N ARG A 425 4.40 21.58 -11.45
CA ARG A 425 4.88 20.84 -12.63
C ARG A 425 3.84 20.90 -13.75
N ASN A 426 3.81 19.92 -14.65
CA ASN A 426 2.96 19.97 -15.82
C ASN A 426 1.49 19.78 -15.45
N ALA A 427 0.61 20.54 -16.09
CA ALA A 427 -0.84 20.39 -16.02
C ALA A 427 -1.35 20.00 -17.41
N ASP A 428 -1.87 18.79 -17.54
CA ASP A 428 -2.35 18.25 -18.81
C ASP A 428 -3.88 18.23 -18.84
N PHE A 429 -4.48 19.02 -19.70
CA PHE A 429 -5.92 19.07 -20.01
C PHE A 429 -6.18 18.62 -21.45
N TRP A 430 -5.29 17.81 -22.04
CA TRP A 430 -5.42 17.32 -23.40
C TRP A 430 -6.78 16.64 -23.65
N GLU A 431 -7.50 17.12 -24.67
CA GLU A 431 -8.85 16.65 -25.02
C GLU A 431 -9.86 16.67 -23.84
N ALA A 432 -9.62 17.45 -22.79
CA ALA A 432 -10.58 17.63 -21.70
C ALA A 432 -11.85 18.36 -22.21
N GLU A 433 -13.01 18.01 -21.66
CA GLU A 433 -14.30 18.56 -22.06
C GLU A 433 -14.96 19.28 -20.88
N PHE A 434 -15.15 20.58 -21.01
CA PHE A 434 -15.81 21.45 -20.05
C PHE A 434 -17.16 21.88 -20.60
N THR A 435 -18.24 21.28 -20.11
CA THR A 435 -19.60 21.61 -20.53
C THR A 435 -20.13 22.84 -19.77
N GLY A 436 -19.92 22.87 -18.46
CA GLY A 436 -20.19 24.04 -17.62
C GLY A 436 -19.07 25.08 -17.67
N ASP A 437 -19.22 26.14 -16.88
CA ASP A 437 -18.23 27.21 -16.80
C ASP A 437 -16.95 26.72 -16.13
N THR A 438 -15.80 27.11 -16.66
CA THR A 438 -14.48 26.78 -16.12
C THR A 438 -13.76 28.04 -15.66
N ASP A 439 -13.27 28.02 -14.44
CA ASP A 439 -12.66 29.17 -13.81
C ASP A 439 -11.23 28.90 -13.32
N PHE A 440 -10.26 29.46 -14.02
CA PHE A 440 -8.84 29.49 -13.69
C PHE A 440 -8.40 30.87 -13.17
N TRP A 441 -9.30 31.67 -12.60
CA TRP A 441 -8.97 32.98 -12.06
C TRP A 441 -7.76 32.91 -11.10
N GLU A 442 -6.72 33.69 -11.40
CA GLU A 442 -5.46 33.75 -10.63
C GLU A 442 -4.76 32.39 -10.42
N ALA A 443 -5.06 31.38 -11.26
CA ALA A 443 -4.36 30.10 -11.24
C ALA A 443 -2.90 30.28 -11.71
N GLU A 444 -1.98 29.51 -11.12
CA GLU A 444 -0.55 29.59 -11.39
C GLU A 444 -0.04 28.27 -12.00
N PHE A 445 0.45 28.35 -13.24
CA PHE A 445 1.05 27.25 -13.99
C PHE A 445 2.56 27.48 -14.11
N THR A 446 3.33 26.87 -13.23
CA THR A 446 4.79 26.96 -13.25
C THR A 446 5.40 26.06 -14.31
N GLY A 447 4.92 24.82 -14.43
CA GLY A 447 5.24 23.92 -15.53
C GLY A 447 4.40 24.20 -16.79
N ASN A 448 4.46 23.29 -17.77
CA ASN A 448 3.68 23.44 -19.00
C ASN A 448 2.19 23.17 -18.72
N ALA A 449 1.33 23.99 -19.31
CA ALA A 449 -0.12 23.81 -19.32
C ALA A 449 -0.57 23.38 -20.72
N ASN A 450 -1.00 22.13 -20.86
CA ASN A 450 -1.42 21.55 -22.13
C ASN A 450 -2.95 21.51 -22.23
N PHE A 451 -3.55 22.37 -23.03
CA PHE A 451 -4.97 22.37 -23.36
C PHE A 451 -5.23 21.84 -24.78
N LEU A 452 -4.25 21.20 -25.43
CA LEU A 452 -4.35 20.75 -26.81
C LEU A 452 -5.63 19.93 -27.03
N GLY A 453 -6.47 20.38 -27.97
CA GLY A 453 -7.73 19.70 -28.32
C GLY A 453 -8.84 19.78 -27.27
N ALA A 454 -8.66 20.52 -26.17
CA ALA A 454 -9.68 20.71 -25.14
C ALA A 454 -10.94 21.41 -25.72
N LYS A 455 -12.08 21.22 -25.06
CA LYS A 455 -13.36 21.77 -25.49
C LYS A 455 -14.01 22.52 -24.33
N PHE A 456 -14.19 23.82 -24.48
CA PHE A 456 -14.92 24.68 -23.55
C PHE A 456 -16.27 25.04 -24.15
N THR A 457 -17.33 24.36 -23.71
CA THR A 457 -18.70 24.66 -24.13
C THR A 457 -19.29 25.80 -23.32
N GLY A 458 -19.11 25.76 -22.00
CA GLY A 458 -19.35 26.90 -21.11
C GLY A 458 -18.26 27.96 -21.24
N ASN A 459 -18.36 29.01 -20.42
CA ASN A 459 -17.38 30.08 -20.41
C ASN A 459 -16.05 29.61 -19.84
N ALA A 460 -14.94 30.10 -20.38
CA ALA A 460 -13.58 29.79 -19.94
C ALA A 460 -12.93 31.07 -19.39
N HIS A 461 -12.74 31.12 -18.08
CA HIS A 461 -12.20 32.28 -17.38
C HIS A 461 -10.73 32.00 -17.01
N PHE A 462 -9.81 32.79 -17.55
CA PHE A 462 -8.37 32.77 -17.26
C PHE A 462 -7.89 34.11 -16.68
N LEU A 463 -8.78 34.86 -16.03
CA LEU A 463 -8.50 36.21 -15.55
C LEU A 463 -7.31 36.18 -14.59
N GLY A 464 -6.30 37.00 -14.82
CA GLY A 464 -5.09 37.04 -13.97
C GLY A 464 -4.28 35.74 -13.88
N ALA A 465 -4.63 34.70 -14.65
CA ALA A 465 -3.90 33.42 -14.64
C ALA A 465 -2.45 33.61 -15.10
N LYS A 466 -1.51 32.90 -14.47
CA LYS A 466 -0.07 33.04 -14.71
C LYS A 466 0.49 31.77 -15.30
N PHE A 467 1.01 31.85 -16.51
CA PHE A 467 1.66 30.77 -17.24
C PHE A 467 3.17 31.06 -17.32
N THR A 468 3.92 30.42 -16.42
CA THR A 468 5.38 30.50 -16.42
C THR A 468 5.99 29.57 -17.46
N GLY A 469 5.53 28.31 -17.48
CA GLY A 469 5.81 27.36 -18.56
C GLY A 469 4.97 27.64 -19.81
N ASN A 470 5.10 26.78 -20.81
CA ASN A 470 4.36 26.93 -22.06
C ASN A 470 2.87 26.61 -21.85
N ALA A 471 2.00 27.40 -22.46
CA ALA A 471 0.56 27.18 -22.54
C ALA A 471 0.19 26.80 -23.98
N ASP A 472 -0.22 25.55 -24.20
CA ASP A 472 -0.61 25.02 -25.51
C ASP A 472 -2.14 24.93 -25.59
N TYR A 473 -2.77 25.81 -26.34
CA TYR A 473 -4.20 25.79 -26.67
C TYR A 473 -4.44 25.32 -28.11
N GLY A 474 -3.48 24.65 -28.74
CA GLY A 474 -3.60 24.17 -30.09
C GLY A 474 -4.84 23.28 -30.28
N ASN A 475 -5.56 23.42 -31.40
CA ASN A 475 -6.79 22.68 -31.67
C ASN A 475 -7.92 22.81 -30.62
N THR A 476 -7.79 23.72 -29.64
CA THR A 476 -8.81 23.93 -28.61
C THR A 476 -10.08 24.52 -29.20
N LYS A 477 -11.24 24.12 -28.69
CA LYS A 477 -12.54 24.65 -29.11
C LYS A 477 -13.17 25.44 -27.98
N PHE A 478 -13.18 26.76 -28.12
CA PHE A 478 -13.90 27.68 -27.25
C PHE A 478 -15.25 28.01 -27.88
N THR A 479 -16.31 27.40 -27.35
CA THR A 479 -17.69 27.66 -27.78
C THR A 479 -18.31 28.78 -26.95
N GLY A 480 -18.14 28.74 -25.63
CA GLY A 480 -18.51 29.82 -24.72
C GLY A 480 -17.54 31.01 -24.78
N ASN A 481 -17.80 32.03 -23.97
CA ASN A 481 -16.95 33.21 -23.90
C ASN A 481 -15.62 32.88 -23.23
N THR A 482 -14.53 33.48 -23.72
CA THR A 482 -13.17 33.23 -23.25
C THR A 482 -12.51 34.52 -22.78
N TYR A 483 -12.05 34.53 -21.53
CA TYR A 483 -11.53 35.73 -20.88
C TYR A 483 -10.09 35.50 -20.43
N PHE A 484 -9.13 36.10 -21.10
CA PHE A 484 -7.71 36.16 -20.76
C PHE A 484 -7.31 37.52 -20.15
N MET A 485 -8.27 38.30 -19.67
CA MET A 485 -8.02 39.63 -19.13
C MET A 485 -7.00 39.58 -17.98
N GLY A 486 -5.92 40.37 -18.09
CA GLY A 486 -4.83 40.38 -17.11
C GLY A 486 -3.99 39.09 -17.02
N ALA A 487 -4.25 38.08 -17.85
CA ALA A 487 -3.47 36.85 -17.85
C ALA A 487 -2.01 37.11 -18.23
N LYS A 488 -1.08 36.42 -17.58
CA LYS A 488 0.37 36.61 -17.74
C LYS A 488 1.02 35.37 -18.32
N PHE A 489 1.54 35.46 -19.54
CA PHE A 489 2.30 34.42 -20.22
C PHE A 489 3.77 34.82 -20.28
N THR A 490 4.63 34.15 -19.51
CA THR A 490 6.09 34.32 -19.65
C THR A 490 6.70 33.24 -20.54
N GLY A 491 6.11 32.03 -20.55
CA GLY A 491 6.39 30.99 -21.55
C GLY A 491 5.65 31.23 -22.87
N ASN A 492 5.77 30.27 -23.79
CA ASN A 492 5.05 30.34 -25.07
C ASN A 492 3.54 30.19 -24.86
N ALA A 493 2.74 30.94 -25.61
CA ALA A 493 1.30 30.76 -25.69
C ALA A 493 0.91 30.41 -27.14
N ASP A 494 0.51 29.16 -27.35
CA ASP A 494 0.15 28.63 -28.67
C ASP A 494 -1.36 28.48 -28.79
N PHE A 495 -1.93 29.01 -29.86
CA PHE A 495 -3.35 28.95 -30.20
C PHE A 495 -3.56 28.43 -31.64
N GLU A 496 -2.56 27.79 -32.25
CA GLU A 496 -2.66 27.25 -33.61
C GLU A 496 -3.85 26.29 -33.74
N ASN A 497 -4.67 26.47 -34.79
CA ASN A 497 -5.92 25.71 -35.01
C ASN A 497 -6.98 25.84 -33.90
N ALA A 498 -6.81 26.73 -32.91
CA ALA A 498 -7.86 27.01 -31.94
C ALA A 498 -9.09 27.60 -32.64
N LYS A 499 -10.27 27.28 -32.13
CA LYS A 499 -11.55 27.72 -32.67
C LYS A 499 -12.33 28.50 -31.63
N PHE A 500 -12.61 29.76 -31.91
CA PHE A 500 -13.37 30.66 -31.04
C PHE A 500 -14.74 30.93 -31.65
N THR A 501 -15.80 30.64 -30.89
CA THR A 501 -17.20 30.84 -31.33
C THR A 501 -17.95 31.87 -30.49
N GLY A 502 -17.51 32.15 -29.25
CA GLY A 502 -18.02 33.20 -28.38
C GLY A 502 -17.08 34.42 -28.31
N TYR A 503 -17.35 35.31 -27.34
CA TYR A 503 -16.53 36.49 -27.01
C TYR A 503 -15.10 36.11 -26.63
N VAL A 504 -14.11 36.93 -26.99
CA VAL A 504 -12.68 36.71 -26.69
C VAL A 504 -12.02 37.99 -26.21
N ASP A 505 -11.41 37.94 -25.03
CA ASP A 505 -10.83 39.13 -24.41
C ASP A 505 -9.46 38.91 -23.82
N PHE A 506 -8.46 39.57 -24.42
CA PHE A 506 -7.07 39.61 -23.97
C PHE A 506 -6.72 40.93 -23.28
N ASN A 507 -7.68 41.78 -22.93
CA ASN A 507 -7.44 43.10 -22.35
C ASN A 507 -6.45 43.04 -21.17
N GLY A 508 -5.37 43.82 -21.26
CA GLY A 508 -4.37 43.88 -20.19
C GLY A 508 -3.59 42.58 -19.96
N SER A 509 -3.73 41.57 -20.82
CA SER A 509 -2.86 40.39 -20.78
C SER A 509 -1.40 40.77 -21.07
N TYR A 510 -0.47 39.97 -20.57
CA TYR A 510 0.96 40.22 -20.70
C TYR A 510 1.69 39.01 -21.28
N PHE A 511 2.41 39.23 -22.38
CA PHE A 511 3.27 38.27 -23.05
C PHE A 511 4.72 38.73 -22.91
N GLY A 512 5.51 38.01 -22.11
CA GLY A 512 6.85 38.45 -21.72
C GLY A 512 7.90 38.20 -22.80
N GLN A 513 8.19 36.92 -23.05
CA GLN A 513 9.32 36.52 -23.90
C GLN A 513 8.94 36.47 -25.39
N TYR A 514 7.76 35.94 -25.69
CA TYR A 514 7.29 35.68 -27.06
C TYR A 514 5.89 36.23 -27.26
N ALA A 515 5.58 36.68 -28.48
CA ALA A 515 4.20 36.97 -28.85
C ALA A 515 3.41 35.66 -28.95
N PRO A 516 2.08 35.66 -28.68
CA PRO A 516 1.28 34.45 -28.84
C PRO A 516 1.16 34.04 -30.31
N THR A 517 1.16 32.74 -30.55
CA THR A 517 1.05 32.17 -31.90
C THR A 517 -0.41 31.82 -32.19
N PHE A 518 -1.05 32.54 -33.10
CA PHE A 518 -2.39 32.17 -33.59
C PHE A 518 -2.37 31.54 -34.98
N ALA A 519 -1.32 31.82 -35.77
CA ALA A 519 -1.14 31.28 -37.10
C ALA A 519 0.34 30.92 -37.28
N GLY A 520 0.60 29.67 -37.61
CA GLY A 520 1.94 29.11 -37.74
C GLY A 520 2.01 27.98 -38.75
N ILE A 521 2.97 27.07 -38.56
CA ILE A 521 3.24 25.99 -39.50
C ILE A 521 2.23 24.83 -39.41
N SER A 522 1.61 24.66 -38.24
CA SER A 522 0.64 23.58 -37.99
C SER A 522 -0.78 24.01 -38.32
N GLY A 523 -1.04 25.31 -38.42
CA GLY A 523 -2.26 25.84 -39.02
C GLY A 523 -2.60 27.22 -38.49
N THR A 524 -3.88 27.54 -38.46
CA THR A 524 -4.35 28.88 -38.12
C THR A 524 -5.61 28.85 -37.28
N ALA A 525 -5.66 29.72 -36.27
CA ALA A 525 -6.82 29.92 -35.43
C ALA A 525 -8.01 30.45 -36.24
N ARG A 526 -9.22 30.16 -35.77
CA ARG A 526 -10.47 30.43 -36.49
C ARG A 526 -11.46 31.12 -35.56
N PHE A 527 -12.01 32.24 -36.03
CA PHE A 527 -12.95 33.07 -35.30
C PHE A 527 -14.33 33.07 -35.98
N SER A 528 -15.40 33.02 -35.21
CA SER A 528 -16.76 32.93 -35.75
C SER A 528 -17.24 34.27 -36.27
N ALA A 529 -17.71 34.32 -37.52
CA ALA A 529 -18.32 35.52 -38.10
C ALA A 529 -19.73 35.83 -37.55
N GLN A 530 -20.26 34.99 -36.65
CA GLN A 530 -21.54 35.25 -35.98
C GLN A 530 -21.41 36.17 -34.76
N VAL A 531 -20.21 36.30 -34.20
CA VAL A 531 -19.93 37.18 -33.06
C VAL A 531 -19.96 38.65 -33.50
N ASP A 532 -20.22 39.58 -32.58
CA ASP A 532 -20.04 41.01 -32.85
C ASP A 532 -18.54 41.31 -33.02
N PRO A 533 -18.10 42.00 -34.09
CA PRO A 533 -16.70 42.35 -34.23
C PRO A 533 -16.06 43.06 -33.03
N GLN A 534 -16.83 43.76 -32.20
CA GLN A 534 -16.32 44.44 -30.98
C GLN A 534 -16.05 43.48 -29.81
N ASP A 535 -16.58 42.25 -29.86
CA ASP A 535 -16.41 41.22 -28.82
C ASP A 535 -15.07 40.48 -28.93
N TYR A 536 -14.23 40.85 -29.91
CA TYR A 536 -12.87 40.37 -30.05
C TYR A 536 -11.86 41.44 -29.67
N ILE A 537 -11.33 41.32 -28.46
CA ILE A 537 -10.43 42.28 -27.84
C ILE A 537 -9.03 41.69 -27.75
N PHE A 538 -8.07 42.27 -28.48
CA PHE A 538 -6.67 41.81 -28.53
C PHE A 538 -5.67 42.83 -27.98
N THR A 539 -6.16 43.83 -27.24
CA THR A 539 -5.31 44.84 -26.60
C THR A 539 -4.57 44.23 -25.41
N VAL A 540 -3.26 44.38 -25.35
CA VAL A 540 -2.41 43.82 -24.27
C VAL A 540 -1.86 44.93 -23.37
N HIS A 541 -1.30 44.55 -22.22
CA HIS A 541 -0.65 45.48 -21.29
C HIS A 541 0.55 46.20 -21.96
N GLU A 542 0.81 47.44 -21.57
CA GLU A 542 1.96 48.21 -22.05
C GLU A 542 3.29 47.47 -21.75
N GLY A 543 4.18 47.40 -22.73
CA GLY A 543 5.45 46.65 -22.61
C GLY A 543 5.32 45.12 -22.79
N SER A 544 4.12 44.59 -23.06
CA SER A 544 3.91 43.22 -23.53
C SER A 544 4.37 43.06 -24.98
N LYS A 545 4.74 41.83 -25.39
CA LYS A 545 4.71 41.46 -26.81
C LYS A 545 3.29 41.59 -27.34
N ALA A 546 3.14 42.31 -28.45
CA ALA A 546 1.84 42.63 -29.02
C ALA A 546 1.23 41.44 -29.78
N ILE A 547 -0.10 41.32 -29.71
CA ILE A 547 -0.86 40.50 -30.64
C ILE A 547 -1.00 41.29 -31.94
N LYS A 548 -0.22 40.93 -32.96
CA LYS A 548 -0.32 41.57 -34.27
C LYS A 548 -1.68 41.22 -34.88
N CYS A 549 -2.49 42.22 -35.16
CA CYS A 549 -3.82 42.06 -35.74
C CYS A 549 -3.87 42.49 -37.20
N GLY A 550 -4.89 42.01 -37.90
CA GLY A 550 -5.22 42.34 -39.28
C GLY A 550 -6.72 42.39 -39.50
N THR A 551 -7.14 42.81 -40.69
CA THR A 551 -8.56 42.82 -41.08
C THR A 551 -8.91 41.57 -41.87
N ALA A 552 -10.00 40.91 -41.49
CA ALA A 552 -10.65 39.87 -42.27
C ALA A 552 -12.15 40.20 -42.43
N THR A 553 -12.74 39.87 -43.58
CA THR A 553 -14.17 40.11 -43.84
C THR A 553 -14.86 38.82 -44.22
N LEU A 554 -16.01 38.56 -43.58
CA LEU A 554 -16.89 37.44 -43.92
C LEU A 554 -18.35 37.85 -43.68
N LEU A 555 -19.26 37.41 -44.53
CA LEU A 555 -20.69 37.74 -44.45
C LEU A 555 -20.99 39.25 -44.34
N GLY A 556 -20.18 40.10 -44.99
CA GLY A 556 -20.34 41.55 -44.98
C GLY A 556 -19.91 42.25 -43.69
N LYS A 557 -19.33 41.52 -42.72
CA LYS A 557 -18.76 42.07 -41.49
C LYS A 557 -17.24 42.02 -41.54
N SER A 558 -16.58 43.12 -41.19
CA SER A 558 -15.13 43.19 -41.04
C SER A 558 -14.74 43.07 -39.58
N PHE A 559 -13.73 42.26 -39.30
CA PHE A 559 -13.22 41.98 -37.96
C PHE A 559 -11.75 42.32 -37.87
N ILE A 560 -11.32 42.77 -36.69
CA ILE A 560 -9.91 42.88 -36.31
C ILE A 560 -9.57 41.62 -35.53
N ILE A 561 -8.78 40.73 -36.13
CA ILE A 561 -8.37 39.44 -35.55
C ILE A 561 -6.86 39.23 -35.72
N PRO A 562 -6.22 38.28 -35.02
CA PRO A 562 -4.79 38.08 -35.12
C PRO A 562 -4.35 37.80 -36.56
N LEU A 563 -3.19 38.34 -36.94
CA LEU A 563 -2.69 38.28 -38.30
C LEU A 563 -2.55 36.82 -38.78
N GLY A 564 -2.96 36.55 -40.02
CA GLY A 564 -2.93 35.19 -40.59
C GLY A 564 -4.06 34.26 -40.13
N THR A 565 -4.94 34.70 -39.23
CA THR A 565 -6.14 33.96 -38.82
C THR A 565 -7.32 34.19 -39.75
N VAL A 566 -8.31 33.30 -39.68
CA VAL A 566 -9.48 33.33 -40.58
C VAL A 566 -10.78 33.43 -39.81
N LEU A 567 -11.77 34.07 -40.43
CA LEU A 567 -13.16 33.97 -40.00
C LEU A 567 -13.78 32.68 -40.56
N PHE A 568 -14.77 32.13 -39.87
CA PHE A 568 -15.60 31.04 -40.38
C PHE A 568 -17.08 31.25 -40.06
N ASN A 569 -17.96 30.72 -40.91
CA ASN A 569 -19.38 30.64 -40.63
C ASN A 569 -19.66 29.32 -39.88
N PRO A 570 -20.09 29.34 -38.60
CA PRO A 570 -20.41 28.13 -37.85
C PRO A 570 -21.70 27.45 -38.33
N ASN A 571 -22.56 28.11 -39.12
CA ASN A 571 -23.80 27.52 -39.65
C ASN A 571 -23.51 26.51 -40.77
N PRO A 572 -23.75 25.21 -40.57
CA PRO A 572 -23.42 24.18 -41.55
C PRO A 572 -24.33 24.19 -42.80
N ARG A 573 -25.46 24.91 -42.77
CA ARG A 573 -26.45 24.96 -43.87
C ARG A 573 -26.10 25.96 -44.98
N ASP A 574 -25.21 26.92 -44.71
CA ASP A 574 -24.77 27.90 -45.71
C ASP A 574 -23.60 27.35 -46.54
N LYS A 575 -23.87 27.05 -47.82
CA LYS A 575 -22.86 26.50 -48.75
C LYS A 575 -21.94 27.57 -49.37
N ASN A 576 -22.28 28.86 -49.25
CA ASN A 576 -21.48 29.96 -49.77
C ASN A 576 -20.62 30.57 -48.65
N SER A 577 -19.29 30.60 -48.87
CA SER A 577 -18.20 31.08 -47.99
C SER A 577 -18.17 30.49 -46.56
N ARG A 578 -17.61 29.28 -46.42
CA ARG A 578 -17.36 28.68 -45.10
C ARG A 578 -16.28 29.40 -44.29
N THR A 579 -15.32 30.04 -44.95
CA THR A 579 -14.19 30.75 -44.33
C THR A 579 -13.81 31.99 -45.13
N SER A 580 -13.24 33.00 -44.47
CA SER A 580 -12.62 34.15 -45.13
C SER A 580 -11.22 33.82 -45.64
N GLU A 581 -10.66 34.73 -46.44
CA GLU A 581 -9.21 34.85 -46.59
C GLU A 581 -8.55 35.17 -45.23
N PRO A 582 -7.26 34.82 -45.03
CA PRO A 582 -6.51 35.20 -43.84
C PRO A 582 -6.50 36.72 -43.61
N ALA A 583 -6.55 37.12 -42.34
CA ALA A 583 -6.48 38.52 -41.94
C ALA A 583 -5.20 39.16 -42.47
N LYS A 584 -5.36 40.26 -43.20
CA LYS A 584 -4.26 41.02 -43.80
C LYS A 584 -3.81 42.13 -42.86
N PRO A 585 -2.53 42.54 -42.88
CA PRO A 585 -2.04 43.63 -42.04
C PRO A 585 -2.94 44.86 -42.17
N LEU A 586 -3.12 45.60 -41.06
CA LEU A 586 -3.76 46.90 -41.11
C LEU A 586 -2.88 47.82 -41.96
N ASP A 587 -3.46 48.49 -42.97
CA ASP A 587 -2.71 49.39 -43.85
C ASP A 587 -2.05 50.51 -43.01
N GLU A 588 -0.73 50.57 -43.00
CA GLU A 588 0.02 51.73 -42.51
C GLU A 588 -0.16 52.87 -43.53
N SER A 589 -1.26 53.61 -43.45
CA SER A 589 -1.46 54.83 -44.27
C SER A 589 -2.09 55.97 -43.46
N ASN A 590 -1.20 56.72 -42.80
CA ASN A 590 -1.22 58.16 -42.50
C ASN A 590 -0.67 58.46 -41.10
N ASN A 591 0.65 58.32 -40.93
CA ASN A 591 1.38 59.34 -40.17
C ASN A 591 2.05 60.21 -41.22
N GLY A 592 1.44 61.37 -41.49
CA GLY A 592 1.99 62.36 -42.40
C GLY A 592 3.39 62.73 -41.96
N GLU A 593 4.30 62.71 -42.93
CA GLU A 593 5.46 63.58 -42.94
C GLU A 593 4.94 65.02 -42.78
N ASP A 594 5.06 65.60 -41.58
CA ASP A 594 5.15 67.05 -41.46
C ASP A 594 6.55 67.44 -41.96
N ASP A 595 6.65 67.57 -43.28
CA ASP A 595 7.54 68.54 -43.91
C ASP A 595 7.15 69.91 -43.39
N ASN A 596 7.94 70.47 -42.47
CA ASN A 596 7.95 71.91 -42.25
C ASN A 596 9.33 72.45 -42.63
N PRO A 597 9.45 73.19 -43.75
CA PRO A 597 10.65 73.93 -44.08
C PRO A 597 10.67 75.27 -43.33
N GLU A 598 11.91 75.71 -43.04
CA GLU A 598 12.37 76.95 -42.35
C GLU A 598 12.55 76.89 -40.83
#